data_AF-A0AAD7WGW8-F1
#
_entry.id   AF-A0AAD7WGW8-F1
#
_cell.length_a   1.000
_cell.length_b   1.000
_cell.length_c   1.000
_cell.angle_alpha   90.00
_cell.angle_beta   90.00
_cell.angle_gamma   90.00
#
_symmetry.space_group_name_H-M   'P 1'
#
loop_
_entity.id
_entity.type
_entity.pdbx_description
1 polymer ?
#
loop_
_entity_poly.entity_id
_entity_poly.type
_entity_poly.pdbx_seq_one_letter_code
_entity_poly.pdbx_strand_id
1 'polypeptide(L)'
;MASFFKQLRLLLWKNFLGVIRQPAWSVALLVWPLVIFIILAITRSQFPPKLRQTCYVAPRNLPSAGFFPFLQTLMCNTDSTCSNKSHLLRVRSGNPLRTSWNSQDAQR
;
A
#
# COMPACT_ATOMS: atom_id res chain seq x y z
N MET A 1 26.18 31.21 37.98
CA MET A 1 25.26 30.69 36.92
C MET A 1 24.78 31.76 35.94
N ALA A 2 24.60 33.03 36.33
CA ALA A 2 24.09 34.09 35.44
C ALA A 2 24.99 34.50 34.25
N SER A 3 26.32 34.35 34.36
CA SER A 3 27.26 34.75 33.30
C SER A 3 27.16 33.89 32.04
N PHE A 4 26.99 32.57 32.21
CA PHE A 4 26.84 31.63 31.09
C PHE A 4 25.60 31.94 30.23
N PHE A 5 24.47 32.27 30.87
CA PHE A 5 23.25 32.64 30.14
C PHE A 5 23.40 33.93 29.31
N LYS A 6 24.21 34.90 29.79
CA LYS A 6 24.50 36.11 29.00
C LYS A 6 25.33 35.79 27.76
N GLN A 7 26.33 34.93 27.90
CA GLN A 7 27.16 34.48 26.77
C GLN A 7 26.36 33.63 25.77
N LEU A 8 25.50 32.73 26.26
CA LEU A 8 24.61 31.91 25.44
C LEU A 8 23.61 32.77 24.66
N ARG A 9 23.02 33.78 25.31
CA ARG A 9 22.09 34.73 24.68
C ARG A 9 22.77 35.57 23.60
N LEU A 10 24.02 36.01 23.80
CA LEU A 10 24.80 36.73 22.79
C LEU A 10 25.11 35.86 21.57
N LEU A 11 25.44 34.58 21.78
CA LEU A 11 25.68 33.62 20.71
C LEU A 11 24.41 33.34 19.91
N LEU A 12 23.27 33.13 20.59
CA LEU A 12 21.97 32.93 19.95
C LEU A 12 21.51 34.19 19.20
N TRP A 13 21.70 35.37 19.77
CA TRP A 13 21.37 36.65 19.13
C TRP A 13 22.17 36.84 17.83
N LYS A 14 23.47 36.52 17.85
CA LYS A 14 24.34 36.57 16.67
C LYS A 14 23.93 35.55 15.60
N ASN A 15 23.52 34.34 16.00
CA ASN A 15 23.02 33.31 15.09
C ASN A 15 21.67 33.70 14.47
N PHE A 16 20.77 34.28 15.28
CA PHE A 16 19.46 34.76 14.87
C PHE A 16 19.55 35.94 13.88
N LEU A 17 20.48 36.87 14.12
CA LEU A 17 20.80 37.94 13.15
C LEU A 17 21.32 37.37 11.81
N GLY A 18 22.03 36.24 11.82
CA GLY A 18 22.46 35.53 10.62
C GLY A 18 21.29 34.95 9.83
N VAL A 19 20.31 34.35 10.53
CA VAL A 19 19.03 33.89 9.94
C VAL A 19 18.23 35.05 9.34
N ILE A 20 18.23 36.22 9.98
CA ILE A 20 17.59 37.43 9.46
C ILE A 20 18.27 37.98 8.21
N ARG A 21 19.60 37.81 8.07
CA ARG A 21 20.37 38.27 6.90
C ARG A 21 20.37 37.29 5.73
N GLN A 22 20.14 36.00 5.97
CA GLN A 22 19.86 34.99 4.94
C GLN A 22 18.46 34.37 5.11
N PRO A 23 17.39 35.20 5.15
CA PRO A 23 16.06 34.75 5.51
C PRO A 23 15.47 33.80 4.46
N ALA A 24 15.88 33.96 3.19
CA ALA A 24 15.38 33.14 2.10
C ALA A 24 15.66 31.64 2.31
N TRP A 25 16.88 31.26 2.71
CA TRP A 25 17.26 29.85 2.89
C TRP A 25 16.67 29.23 4.16
N SER A 26 16.67 29.95 5.28
CA SER A 26 16.05 29.46 6.52
C SER A 26 14.53 29.36 6.41
N VAL A 27 13.88 30.33 5.76
CA VAL A 27 12.44 30.28 5.50
C VAL A 27 12.13 29.16 4.51
N ALA A 28 12.92 28.97 3.45
CA ALA A 28 12.73 27.86 2.54
C ALA A 28 12.84 26.49 3.25
N LEU A 29 13.83 26.31 4.14
CA LEU A 29 13.99 25.10 4.94
C LEU A 29 12.82 24.83 5.89
N LEU A 30 12.13 25.87 6.38
CA LEU A 30 10.93 25.74 7.23
C LEU A 30 9.63 25.57 6.41
N VAL A 31 9.53 26.25 5.28
CA VAL A 31 8.37 26.17 4.37
C VAL A 31 8.34 24.82 3.67
N TRP A 32 9.49 24.26 3.32
CA TRP A 32 9.61 22.96 2.66
C TRP A 32 8.88 21.80 3.39
N PRO A 33 9.14 21.51 4.69
CA PRO A 33 8.43 20.47 5.42
C PRO A 33 6.93 20.78 5.57
N LEU A 34 6.56 22.06 5.70
CA LEU A 34 5.15 22.50 5.74
C LEU A 34 4.42 22.16 4.43
N VAL A 35 5.04 22.48 3.29
CA VAL A 35 4.49 22.16 1.95
C VAL A 35 4.35 20.66 1.76
N ILE A 36 5.37 19.88 2.12
CA ILE A 36 5.30 18.41 2.06
C ILE A 36 4.12 17.89 2.90
N PHE A 37 3.95 18.39 4.12
CA PHE A 37 2.86 17.97 4.99
C PHE A 37 1.49 18.27 4.39
N ILE A 38 1.32 19.46 3.79
CA ILE A 38 0.08 19.87 3.15
C ILE A 38 -0.24 18.96 1.94
N ILE A 39 0.76 18.65 1.10
CA ILE A 39 0.57 17.75 -0.06
C ILE A 39 0.17 16.34 0.43
N LEU A 40 0.85 15.81 1.44
CA LEU A 40 0.53 14.51 2.02
C LEU A 40 -0.89 14.48 2.62
N ALA A 41 -1.31 15.56 3.29
CA ALA A 41 -2.67 15.68 3.82
C ALA A 41 -3.72 15.67 2.69
N ILE A 42 -3.53 16.47 1.64
CA ILE A 42 -4.45 16.54 0.50
C ILE A 42 -4.55 15.18 -0.21
N THR A 43 -3.41 14.55 -0.50
CA THR A 43 -3.40 13.24 -1.16
C THR A 43 -4.08 12.16 -0.32
N ARG A 44 -3.92 12.18 1.00
CA ARG A 44 -4.66 11.29 1.91
C ARG A 44 -6.16 11.56 1.95
N SER A 45 -6.59 12.81 1.83
CA SER A 45 -8.02 13.16 1.74
C SER A 45 -8.65 12.72 0.41
N GLN A 46 -7.91 12.83 -0.70
CA GLN A 46 -8.40 12.43 -2.03
C GLN A 46 -8.43 10.90 -2.21
N PHE A 47 -7.47 10.18 -1.61
CA PHE A 47 -7.39 8.72 -1.65
C PHE A 47 -7.62 8.13 -0.25
N PRO A 48 -8.86 8.19 0.28
CA PRO A 48 -9.15 7.55 1.56
C PRO A 48 -8.86 6.05 1.43
N PRO A 49 -8.25 5.42 2.44
CA PRO A 49 -7.95 4.00 2.42
C PRO A 49 -9.27 3.24 2.22
N LYS A 50 -9.45 2.68 1.03
CA LYS A 50 -10.61 1.84 0.75
C LYS A 50 -10.36 0.50 1.41
N LEU A 51 -11.14 0.19 2.45
CA LEU A 51 -11.13 -1.12 3.07
C LEU A 51 -11.53 -2.15 2.00
N ARG A 52 -10.56 -2.87 1.46
CA ARG A 52 -10.81 -3.96 0.52
C ARG A 52 -11.19 -5.18 1.33
N GLN A 53 -12.42 -5.64 1.13
CA GLN A 53 -12.87 -6.92 1.64
C GLN A 53 -11.97 -8.03 1.06
N THR A 54 -11.83 -9.15 1.78
CA THR A 54 -11.04 -10.29 1.32
C THR A 54 -11.53 -10.74 -0.06
N CYS A 55 -10.60 -10.79 -1.01
CA CYS A 55 -10.87 -11.05 -2.42
C CYS A 55 -10.23 -12.38 -2.82
N TYR A 56 -11.05 -13.42 -2.97
CA TYR A 56 -10.59 -14.74 -3.38
C TYR A 56 -10.82 -14.93 -4.88
N VAL A 57 -9.73 -15.02 -5.62
CA VAL A 57 -9.73 -15.34 -7.07
C VAL A 57 -9.67 -16.85 -7.23
N ALA A 58 -10.40 -17.39 -8.21
CA ALA A 58 -10.36 -18.81 -8.52
C ALA A 58 -9.00 -19.21 -9.12
N PRO A 59 -8.48 -20.41 -8.80
CA PRO A 59 -7.22 -20.89 -9.36
C PRO A 59 -7.34 -21.06 -10.88
N ARG A 60 -6.40 -20.49 -11.63
CA ARG A 60 -6.27 -20.72 -13.08
C ARG A 60 -5.31 -21.88 -13.32
N ASN A 61 -5.68 -22.78 -14.20
CA ASN A 61 -4.78 -23.83 -14.67
C ASN A 61 -3.72 -23.23 -15.61
N LEU A 62 -2.51 -23.75 -15.52
CA LEU A 62 -1.41 -23.38 -16.42
C LEU A 62 -1.50 -24.25 -17.70
N PRO A 63 -0.93 -23.80 -18.84
CA PRO A 63 -0.93 -24.57 -20.09
C PRO A 63 -0.25 -25.94 -19.99
N SER A 64 0.53 -26.18 -18.92
CA SER A 64 1.14 -27.47 -18.58
C SER A 64 0.16 -28.53 -18.10
N ALA A 65 -1.05 -28.17 -17.66
CA ALA A 65 -2.12 -29.11 -17.28
C ALA A 65 -2.97 -29.56 -18.49
N GLY A 66 -2.62 -29.12 -19.70
CA GLY A 66 -3.33 -29.38 -20.95
C GLY A 66 -3.93 -28.12 -21.58
N PHE A 67 -3.88 -28.02 -22.90
CA PHE A 67 -4.33 -26.85 -23.66
C PHE A 67 -5.86 -26.64 -23.64
N PHE A 68 -6.62 -27.73 -23.70
CA PHE A 68 -8.08 -27.70 -23.70
C PHE A 68 -8.70 -27.18 -22.39
N PRO A 69 -8.32 -27.67 -21.18
CA PRO A 69 -8.85 -27.12 -19.94
C PRO A 69 -8.36 -25.69 -19.67
N PHE A 70 -7.20 -25.29 -20.20
CA PHE A 70 -6.69 -23.91 -20.12
C PHE A 70 -7.58 -22.93 -20.89
N LEU A 71 -7.92 -23.24 -22.15
CA LEU A 71 -8.83 -22.40 -22.94
C LEU A 71 -10.22 -22.28 -22.31
N GLN A 72 -10.75 -23.37 -21.73
CA GLN A 72 -12.04 -23.35 -21.07
C GLN A 72 -12.06 -22.42 -19.85
N THR A 73 -11.02 -22.46 -19.03
CA THR A 73 -10.89 -21.55 -17.87
C THR A 73 -10.64 -20.10 -18.31
N LEU A 74 -9.83 -19.88 -19.35
CA LEU A 74 -9.58 -18.52 -19.86
C LEU A 74 -10.83 -17.89 -20.47
N MET A 75 -11.60 -18.61 -21.28
CA MET A 75 -12.79 -18.08 -21.94
C MET A 75 -13.96 -17.91 -20.98
N CYS A 76 -14.10 -18.79 -19.98
CA CYS A 76 -15.23 -18.76 -19.03
C CYS A 76 -14.98 -17.81 -17.84
N ASN A 77 -13.73 -17.56 -17.46
CA ASN A 77 -13.34 -16.63 -16.38
C ASN A 77 -12.30 -15.61 -16.88
N THR A 78 -12.54 -15.04 -18.06
CA THR A 78 -11.76 -13.91 -18.61
C THR A 78 -11.70 -12.76 -17.61
N ASP A 79 -12.83 -12.49 -16.95
CA ASP A 79 -12.97 -11.49 -15.88
C ASP A 79 -12.47 -12.05 -14.54
N SER A 80 -11.58 -11.34 -13.85
CA SER A 80 -11.09 -11.70 -12.52
C SER A 80 -12.16 -11.39 -11.46
N THR A 81 -13.27 -12.13 -11.49
CA THR A 81 -14.38 -11.91 -10.57
C THR A 81 -13.94 -12.16 -9.13
N CYS A 82 -13.95 -11.10 -8.34
CA CYS A 82 -13.56 -11.12 -6.94
C CYS A 82 -14.70 -11.68 -6.06
N SER A 83 -14.47 -12.79 -5.37
CA SER A 83 -15.45 -13.38 -4.43
C SER A 83 -15.05 -13.09 -2.98
N ASN A 84 -16.03 -12.65 -2.18
CA ASN A 84 -15.85 -12.44 -0.73
C ASN A 84 -15.81 -13.75 0.07
N LYS A 85 -16.13 -14.89 -0.57
CA LYS A 85 -16.06 -16.23 0.02
C LYS A 85 -14.94 -17.05 -0.61
N SER A 86 -14.27 -17.86 0.19
CA SER A 86 -13.28 -18.83 -0.28
C SER A 86 -13.96 -19.88 -1.18
N HIS A 87 -13.34 -20.17 -2.34
CA HIS A 87 -13.90 -21.12 -3.32
C HIS A 87 -13.92 -22.57 -2.82
N LEU A 88 -13.26 -22.88 -1.69
CA LEU A 88 -13.33 -24.21 -1.05
C LEU A 88 -14.76 -24.62 -0.65
N LEU A 89 -15.64 -23.67 -0.33
CA LEU A 89 -17.01 -23.99 0.10
C LEU A 89 -17.97 -24.21 -1.08
N ARG A 90 -17.68 -23.67 -2.27
CA ARG A 90 -18.55 -23.82 -3.45
C ARG A 90 -18.41 -25.18 -4.11
N VAL A 91 -17.23 -25.81 -4.00
CA VAL A 91 -16.99 -27.18 -4.48
C VAL A 91 -17.95 -28.19 -3.85
N ARG A 92 -18.54 -27.90 -2.68
CA ARG A 92 -19.47 -28.81 -1.99
C ARG A 92 -20.93 -28.76 -2.49
N SER A 93 -21.33 -27.76 -3.28
CA SER A 93 -22.73 -27.54 -3.68
C SER A 93 -22.97 -27.61 -5.20
N GLY A 94 -22.11 -28.32 -5.93
CA GLY A 94 -22.34 -28.75 -7.32
C GLY A 94 -21.99 -30.22 -7.43
N ASN A 95 -22.79 -31.00 -8.15
CA ASN A 95 -22.71 -32.46 -8.27
C ASN A 95 -21.27 -33.02 -8.33
N PRO A 96 -20.99 -34.16 -7.66
CA PRO A 96 -19.64 -34.63 -7.44
C PRO A 96 -19.08 -35.28 -8.70
N LEU A 97 -18.49 -34.48 -9.60
CA LEU A 97 -17.47 -35.02 -10.48
C LEU A 97 -16.15 -35.02 -9.71
N ARG A 98 -15.77 -36.24 -9.31
CA ARG A 98 -14.59 -36.67 -8.59
C ARG A 98 -13.29 -35.98 -9.07
N THR A 99 -12.94 -34.84 -8.48
CA THR A 99 -11.54 -34.41 -8.32
C THR A 99 -11.36 -33.97 -6.88
N SER A 100 -10.99 -34.93 -6.05
CA SER A 100 -10.54 -34.71 -4.67
C SER A 100 -9.21 -33.97 -4.73
N TRP A 101 -9.24 -32.64 -4.65
CA TRP A 101 -8.04 -31.84 -4.39
C TRP A 101 -7.68 -32.00 -2.92
N ASN A 102 -6.56 -32.67 -2.66
CA ASN A 102 -6.09 -32.90 -1.30
C ASN A 102 -5.03 -31.84 -0.98
N SER A 103 -4.94 -31.42 0.29
CA SER A 103 -3.99 -30.41 0.75
C SER A 103 -2.51 -30.80 0.59
N GLN A 104 -2.20 -32.00 0.10
CA GLN A 104 -0.86 -32.46 -0.24
C GLN A 104 -0.38 -32.06 -1.64
N ASP A 105 -1.28 -31.65 -2.55
CA ASP A 105 -0.93 -31.29 -3.94
C ASP A 105 -0.33 -29.88 -4.08
N ALA A 106 -0.35 -29.07 -3.00
CA ALA A 106 0.22 -27.72 -2.97
C ALA A 106 1.73 -27.68 -2.74
N GLN A 107 2.37 -28.82 -2.44
CA GLN A 107 3.81 -28.93 -2.15
C GLN A 107 4.59 -29.75 -3.19
N ARG A 108 4.03 -30.01 -4.38
CA ARG A 108 4.72 -30.73 -5.46
C ARG A 108 4.92 -29.90 -6.71
#